data_AF-A0A7X1GSR5-F1
#
_entry.id   AF-A0A7X1GSR5-F1
#
_cell.length_a   1.000
_cell.length_b   1.000
_cell.length_c   1.000
_cell.angle_alpha   90.00
_cell.angle_beta   90.00
_cell.angle_gamma   90.00
#
_symmetry.space_group_name_H-M   'P 1'
#
loop_
_entity.id
_entity.type
_entity.pdbx_description
1 polymer ?
#
loop_
_entity_poly.entity_id
_entity_poly.type
_entity_poly.pdbx_seq_one_letter_code
_entity_poly.pdbx_strand_id
1 'polypeptide(L)'
;MMDPIAFLQKKWQGLVANATPLFWTAVSIVLVAAFLFFFYTPPQSMIGPEQPIPFSHRLHAGHKAIQCQYCHPYVGHSNHPGLPPVEKCLHCHNYIIANHWWIQEEHRYFNTQTPTPWVKVNFLPEHVLFNHQRHIRFGIECQACHGVVEAQDRIKGKHFKMGFCINCHEEKKVNLGCWLACHS
;
A
#
# COMPACT_ATOMS: atom_id res chain seq x y z
N MET A 1 -13.03 62.20 -2.57
CA MET A 1 -12.08 61.09 -2.34
C MET A 1 -12.09 60.80 -0.84
N MET A 2 -12.50 59.61 -0.43
CA MET A 2 -12.48 59.24 1.00
C MET A 2 -11.02 59.08 1.45
N ASP A 3 -10.69 59.62 2.62
CA ASP A 3 -9.37 59.47 3.23
C ASP A 3 -9.06 57.98 3.45
N PRO A 4 -7.97 57.45 2.85
CA PRO A 4 -7.58 56.06 2.99
C PRO A 4 -7.43 55.61 4.46
N ILE A 5 -7.01 56.52 5.34
CA ILE A 5 -6.75 56.22 6.76
C ILE A 5 -8.08 56.01 7.49
N ALA A 6 -9.06 56.90 7.30
CA ALA A 6 -10.38 56.78 7.90
C ALA A 6 -11.14 55.52 7.42
N PHE A 7 -10.94 55.11 6.16
CA PHE A 7 -11.50 53.86 5.62
C PHE A 7 -10.92 52.62 6.32
N LEU A 8 -9.60 52.57 6.52
CA LEU A 8 -8.94 51.48 7.23
C LEU A 8 -9.35 51.42 8.70
N GLN A 9 -9.50 52.57 9.35
CA GLN A 9 -9.89 52.68 10.76
C GLN A 9 -11.32 52.19 11.00
N LYS A 10 -12.25 52.50 10.08
CA LYS A 10 -13.63 51.98 10.11
C LYS A 10 -13.68 50.46 9.88
N LYS A 11 -12.85 49.93 8.98
CA LYS A 11 -12.72 48.47 8.79
C LYS A 11 -12.13 47.78 10.03
N TRP A 12 -11.13 48.39 10.68
CA TRP A 12 -10.52 47.88 11.90
C TRP A 12 -11.53 47.82 13.06
N GLN A 13 -12.31 48.88 13.27
CA GLN A 13 -13.37 48.89 14.28
C GLN A 13 -14.44 47.84 13.99
N GLY A 14 -14.80 47.63 12.72
CA GLY A 14 -15.71 46.56 12.30
C GLY A 14 -15.17 45.14 12.54
N LEU A 15 -13.86 44.93 12.38
CA LEU A 15 -13.20 43.66 12.70
C LEU A 15 -13.17 43.41 14.21
N VAL A 16 -12.84 44.43 15.01
CA VAL A 16 -12.81 44.35 16.48
C VAL A 16 -14.20 44.10 17.06
N ALA A 17 -15.24 44.78 16.54
CA ALA A 17 -16.63 44.56 16.95
C ALA A 17 -17.14 43.14 16.65
N ASN A 18 -16.57 42.50 15.63
CA ASN A 18 -16.90 41.12 15.21
C ASN A 18 -15.79 40.13 15.56
N ALA A 19 -14.90 40.44 16.52
CA ALA A 19 -13.76 39.59 16.84
C ALA A 19 -14.20 38.18 17.29
N THR A 20 -15.30 38.07 18.05
CA THR A 20 -15.83 36.79 18.53
C THR A 20 -16.32 35.87 17.40
N PRO A 21 -17.22 36.28 16.49
CA PRO A 21 -17.62 35.43 15.37
C PRO A 21 -16.46 35.15 14.38
N LEU A 22 -15.53 36.10 14.20
CA LEU A 22 -14.34 35.88 13.37
C LEU A 22 -13.38 34.85 13.99
N PHE A 23 -13.21 34.89 15.32
CA PHE A 23 -12.43 33.89 16.05
C PHE A 23 -13.05 32.50 15.91
N TRP A 24 -14.35 32.36 16.16
CA TRP A 24 -15.02 31.05 16.04
C TRP A 24 -15.04 30.52 14.61
N THR A 25 -15.23 31.37 13.60
CA THR A 25 -15.14 30.94 12.20
C THR A 25 -13.72 30.50 11.83
N ALA A 26 -12.68 31.21 12.28
CA ALA A 26 -11.29 30.78 12.08
C ALA A 26 -11.01 29.44 12.78
N VAL A 27 -11.49 29.25 14.01
CA VAL A 27 -11.37 27.98 14.74
C VAL A 27 -12.08 26.85 13.99
N SER A 28 -13.31 27.06 13.51
CA SER A 28 -14.03 26.06 12.72
C SER A 28 -13.30 25.69 11.44
N ILE A 29 -12.73 26.66 10.72
CA ILE A 29 -11.93 26.40 9.51
C ILE A 29 -10.69 25.55 9.85
N VAL A 30 -9.97 25.87 10.93
CA VAL A 30 -8.80 25.10 11.38
C VAL A 30 -9.20 23.68 11.76
N LEU A 31 -10.30 23.49 12.48
CA LEU A 31 -10.78 22.17 12.88
C LEU A 31 -11.20 21.33 11.67
N VAL A 32 -11.89 21.91 10.68
CA VAL A 32 -12.26 21.23 9.45
C VAL A 32 -11.02 20.85 8.64
N ALA A 33 -10.06 21.76 8.50
CA ALA A 33 -8.80 21.47 7.81
C ALA A 33 -8.01 20.35 8.51
N ALA A 34 -7.92 20.39 9.85
CA ALA A 34 -7.29 19.34 10.64
C ALA A 34 -8.02 18.00 10.47
N PHE A 35 -9.35 18.00 10.52
CA PHE A 35 -10.16 16.80 10.29
C PHE A 35 -9.90 16.20 8.90
N LEU A 36 -9.96 17.03 7.84
CA LEU A 36 -9.70 16.57 6.47
C LEU A 36 -8.27 16.02 6.34
N PHE A 37 -7.28 16.69 6.93
CA PHE A 37 -5.90 16.21 6.93
C PHE A 37 -5.78 14.83 7.60
N PHE A 38 -6.24 14.67 8.84
CA PHE A 38 -6.14 13.38 9.53
C PHE A 38 -6.99 12.28 8.90
N PHE A 39 -8.14 12.64 8.30
CA PHE A 39 -9.02 11.70 7.63
C PHE A 39 -8.42 11.16 6.32
N TYR A 40 -7.80 12.02 5.50
CA TYR A 40 -7.22 11.61 4.21
C TYR A 40 -5.76 11.17 4.30
N THR A 41 -5.01 11.57 5.33
CA THR A 41 -3.63 11.12 5.56
C THR A 41 -3.47 10.50 6.94
N PRO A 42 -4.12 9.35 7.21
CA PRO A 42 -3.94 8.67 8.49
C PRO A 42 -2.49 8.18 8.58
N PRO A 43 -1.76 8.45 9.67
CA PRO A 43 -0.35 8.08 9.81
C PRO A 43 -0.10 6.57 9.65
N GLN A 44 -1.08 5.72 9.96
CA GLN A 44 -1.03 4.27 9.79
C GLN A 44 -0.94 3.84 8.31
N SER A 45 -1.46 4.64 7.37
CA SER A 45 -1.34 4.34 5.93
C SER A 45 0.10 4.32 5.45
N MET A 46 1.01 4.99 6.17
CA MET A 46 2.41 5.17 5.78
C MET A 46 3.30 3.97 6.13
N ILE A 47 2.83 3.00 6.92
CA ILE A 47 3.63 1.87 7.44
C ILE A 47 3.17 0.51 6.88
N GLY A 48 1.93 0.44 6.36
CA GLY A 48 1.29 -0.81 5.91
C GLY A 48 0.57 -1.54 7.05
N PRO A 49 -0.34 -2.47 6.76
CA PRO A 49 -1.11 -3.17 7.79
C PRO A 49 -0.23 -4.09 8.64
N GLU A 50 -0.66 -4.34 9.86
CA GLU A 50 0.02 -5.27 10.75
C GLU A 50 -0.20 -6.69 10.25
N GLN A 51 0.86 -7.49 10.31
CA GLN A 51 0.85 -8.87 9.86
C GLN A 51 0.88 -9.80 11.07
N PRO A 52 0.31 -11.01 10.99
CA PRO A 52 0.34 -11.97 12.09
C PRO A 52 1.75 -12.28 12.57
N ILE A 53 2.69 -12.35 11.63
CA ILE A 53 4.12 -12.49 11.86
C ILE A 53 4.83 -11.32 11.17
N PRO A 54 5.75 -10.60 11.84
CA PRO A 54 6.43 -9.45 11.25
C PRO A 54 7.52 -9.89 10.26
N PHE A 55 7.11 -10.30 9.06
CA PHE A 55 8.00 -10.69 7.99
C PHE A 55 8.62 -9.47 7.27
N SER A 56 9.95 -9.39 7.25
CA SER A 56 10.70 -8.34 6.56
C SER A 56 11.18 -8.79 5.17
N HIS A 57 10.67 -8.17 4.10
CA HIS A 57 11.20 -8.36 2.75
C HIS A 57 12.60 -7.73 2.63
N ARG A 58 12.87 -6.64 3.35
CA ARG A 58 14.18 -6.00 3.40
C ARG A 58 15.27 -6.98 3.83
N LEU A 59 15.01 -7.77 4.87
CA LEU A 59 15.97 -8.77 5.33
C LEU A 59 16.13 -9.90 4.31
N HIS A 60 15.04 -10.48 3.82
CA HIS A 60 15.09 -11.69 2.99
C HIS A 60 15.52 -11.43 1.55
N ALA A 61 14.89 -10.47 0.86
CA ALA A 61 15.21 -10.15 -0.53
C ALA A 61 16.38 -9.14 -0.64
N GLY A 62 16.46 -8.18 0.28
CA GLY A 62 17.51 -7.15 0.25
C GLY A 62 18.85 -7.64 0.79
N HIS A 63 18.91 -7.99 2.09
CA HIS A 63 20.18 -8.36 2.75
C HIS A 63 20.63 -9.79 2.45
N LYS A 64 19.70 -10.74 2.37
CA LYS A 64 20.00 -12.15 2.07
C LYS A 64 19.94 -12.49 0.58
N ALA A 65 19.58 -11.53 -0.26
CA ALA A 65 19.51 -11.67 -1.72
C ALA A 65 18.70 -12.91 -2.17
N ILE A 66 17.67 -13.31 -1.41
CA ILE A 66 16.79 -14.41 -1.78
C ILE A 66 15.92 -13.95 -2.95
N GLN A 67 15.96 -14.72 -4.04
CA GLN A 67 15.19 -14.44 -5.25
C GLN A 67 13.69 -14.43 -4.97
N CYS A 68 12.95 -13.48 -5.55
CA CYS A 68 11.51 -13.31 -5.30
C CYS A 68 10.70 -14.59 -5.58
N GLN A 69 11.07 -15.32 -6.65
CA GLN A 69 10.40 -16.53 -7.10
C GLN A 69 10.65 -17.72 -6.18
N TYR A 70 11.63 -17.66 -5.27
CA TYR A 70 11.85 -18.74 -4.30
C TYR A 70 10.64 -18.91 -3.37
N CYS A 71 10.14 -17.78 -2.85
CA CYS A 71 8.94 -17.72 -2.01
C CYS A 71 7.66 -17.61 -2.83
N HIS A 72 7.69 -16.93 -3.99
CA HIS A 72 6.55 -16.76 -4.87
C HIS A 72 6.71 -17.55 -6.19
N PRO A 73 6.76 -18.89 -6.15
CA PRO A 73 7.14 -19.70 -7.32
C PRO A 73 6.11 -19.64 -8.46
N TYR A 74 4.85 -19.37 -8.13
CA TYR A 74 3.77 -19.43 -9.12
C TYR A 74 3.55 -18.14 -9.90
N VAL A 75 4.30 -17.06 -9.64
CA VAL A 75 4.10 -15.75 -10.29
C VAL A 75 4.19 -15.80 -11.82
N GLY A 76 5.05 -16.67 -12.35
CA GLY A 76 5.20 -16.91 -13.80
C GLY A 76 4.27 -17.98 -14.38
N HIS A 77 3.45 -18.63 -13.55
CA HIS A 77 2.71 -19.84 -13.93
C HIS A 77 1.21 -19.78 -13.65
N SER A 78 0.76 -18.88 -12.77
CA SER A 78 -0.64 -18.73 -12.37
C SER A 78 -1.11 -17.29 -12.57
N ASN A 79 -2.41 -17.12 -12.80
CA ASN A 79 -3.05 -15.81 -12.80
C ASN A 79 -3.06 -15.22 -11.37
N HIS A 80 -3.24 -16.10 -10.39
CA HIS A 80 -3.31 -15.81 -8.96
C HIS A 80 -2.25 -16.66 -8.24
N PRO A 81 -0.99 -16.19 -8.17
CA PRO A 81 0.13 -16.99 -7.68
C PRO A 81 0.09 -17.26 -6.17
N GLY A 82 -0.74 -16.53 -5.43
CA GLY A 82 -0.91 -16.72 -3.98
C GLY A 82 0.31 -16.30 -3.17
N LEU A 83 0.27 -16.67 -1.89
CA LEU A 83 1.36 -16.48 -0.92
C LEU A 83 2.11 -17.80 -0.70
N PRO A 84 3.38 -17.76 -0.26
CA PRO A 84 4.12 -18.97 0.08
C PRO A 84 3.36 -19.81 1.13
N PRO A 85 3.41 -21.15 1.04
CA PRO A 85 2.99 -22.01 2.14
C PRO A 85 3.97 -21.88 3.31
N VAL A 86 3.49 -22.18 4.52
CA VAL A 86 4.24 -22.13 5.78
C VAL A 86 5.56 -22.93 5.70
N GLU A 87 5.55 -24.04 4.97
CA GLU A 87 6.73 -24.90 4.78
C GLU A 87 7.91 -24.19 4.11
N LYS A 88 7.66 -23.17 3.26
CA LYS A 88 8.74 -22.36 2.67
C LYS A 88 9.53 -21.60 3.73
N CYS A 89 8.87 -21.13 4.79
CA CYS A 89 9.52 -20.45 5.90
C CYS A 89 10.41 -21.44 6.67
N LEU A 90 9.88 -22.63 6.96
CA LEU A 90 10.56 -23.66 7.75
C LEU A 90 11.74 -24.33 7.04
N HIS A 91 11.80 -24.28 5.71
CA HIS A 91 12.93 -24.81 4.95
C HIS A 91 14.29 -24.27 5.44
N CYS A 92 14.34 -23.01 5.87
CA CYS A 92 15.51 -22.44 6.52
C CYS A 92 15.32 -22.32 8.05
N HIS A 93 14.13 -21.91 8.50
CA HIS A 93 13.89 -21.58 9.91
C HIS A 93 13.82 -22.78 10.86
N ASN A 94 13.88 -24.01 10.35
CA ASN A 94 14.21 -25.19 11.16
C ASN A 94 15.65 -25.15 11.70
N TYR A 95 16.55 -24.40 11.05
CA TYR A 95 17.97 -24.34 11.38
C TYR A 95 18.45 -22.95 11.79
N ILE A 96 17.87 -21.89 11.21
CA ILE A 96 18.24 -20.50 11.52
C ILE A 96 17.22 -19.87 12.46
N ILE A 97 17.71 -19.26 13.55
CA ILE A 97 16.88 -18.60 14.58
C ILE A 97 15.66 -19.43 15.01
N ALA A 98 15.77 -20.76 15.02
CA ALA A 98 14.65 -21.68 15.18
C ALA A 98 13.85 -21.42 16.48
N ASN A 99 14.53 -21.04 17.56
CA ASN A 99 13.93 -20.78 18.87
C ASN A 99 13.33 -19.36 19.02
N HIS A 100 13.38 -18.53 17.99
CA HIS A 100 12.80 -17.19 18.05
C HIS A 100 11.27 -17.27 18.08
N TRP A 101 10.63 -16.49 18.96
CA TRP A 101 9.18 -16.55 19.23
C TRP A 101 8.27 -16.50 17.98
N TRP A 102 8.55 -15.64 16.99
CA TRP A 102 7.80 -15.56 15.74
C TRP A 102 8.02 -16.76 14.82
N ILE A 103 9.18 -17.41 14.92
CA ILE A 103 9.46 -18.63 14.19
C ILE A 103 8.76 -19.82 14.87
N GLN A 104 8.69 -19.83 16.20
CA GLN A 104 7.88 -20.80 16.93
C GLN A 104 6.39 -20.66 16.57
N GLU A 105 5.91 -19.44 16.33
CA GLU A 105 4.55 -19.20 15.83
C GLU A 105 4.34 -19.76 14.40
N GLU A 106 5.33 -19.63 13.52
CA GLU A 106 5.29 -20.27 12.19
C GLU A 106 5.28 -21.81 12.30
N HIS A 107 6.06 -22.39 13.22
CA HIS A 107 5.98 -23.83 13.52
C HIS A 107 4.60 -24.23 14.05
N ARG A 108 3.95 -23.38 14.85
CA ARG A 108 2.57 -23.61 15.32
C ARG A 108 1.60 -23.67 14.14
N TYR A 109 1.68 -22.74 13.19
CA TYR A 109 0.88 -22.77 11.97
C TYR A 109 1.13 -24.05 11.16
N PHE A 110 2.39 -24.45 10.99
CA PHE A 110 2.76 -25.67 10.28
C PHE A 110 2.20 -26.93 10.95
N ASN A 111 2.44 -27.08 12.25
CA ASN A 111 2.04 -28.26 13.04
C ASN A 111 0.51 -28.42 13.14
N THR A 112 -0.21 -27.29 13.15
CA THR A 112 -1.68 -27.29 13.15
C THR A 112 -2.27 -27.37 11.74
N GLN A 113 -1.44 -27.43 10.69
CA GLN A 113 -1.84 -27.43 9.28
C GLN A 113 -2.74 -26.23 8.93
N THR A 114 -2.54 -25.10 9.63
CA THR A 114 -3.25 -23.86 9.36
C THR A 114 -2.33 -22.90 8.61
N PRO A 115 -2.75 -22.32 7.47
CA PRO A 115 -1.93 -21.34 6.80
C PRO A 115 -1.80 -20.08 7.66
N THR A 116 -0.64 -19.43 7.62
CA THR A 116 -0.44 -18.13 8.27
C THR A 116 -1.47 -17.13 7.71
N PRO A 117 -2.30 -16.49 8.55
CA PRO A 117 -3.44 -15.69 8.12
C PRO A 117 -3.02 -14.28 7.67
N TRP A 118 -2.19 -14.22 6.63
CA TRP A 118 -1.63 -12.99 6.11
C TRP A 118 -2.70 -11.95 5.73
N VAL A 119 -2.46 -10.69 6.10
CA VAL A 119 -3.29 -9.58 5.67
C VAL A 119 -2.85 -9.16 4.27
N LYS A 120 -3.67 -9.47 3.28
CA LYS A 120 -3.43 -9.06 1.89
C LYS A 120 -3.40 -7.52 1.81
N VAL A 121 -2.42 -6.99 1.09
CA VAL A 121 -2.16 -5.53 0.98
C VAL A 121 -2.56 -4.95 -0.36
N ASN A 122 -2.48 -5.75 -1.43
CA ASN A 122 -2.80 -5.34 -2.78
C ASN A 122 -4.11 -6.02 -3.21
N PHE A 123 -5.13 -5.22 -3.48
CA PHE A 123 -6.43 -5.70 -3.95
C PHE A 123 -6.74 -5.12 -5.31
N LEU A 124 -7.32 -5.97 -6.15
CA LEU A 124 -8.03 -5.56 -7.35
C LEU A 124 -9.50 -5.91 -7.15
N PRO A 125 -10.44 -5.10 -7.68
CA PRO A 125 -11.84 -5.46 -7.69
C PRO A 125 -12.09 -6.79 -8.41
N GLU A 126 -13.11 -7.54 -7.99
CA GLU A 126 -13.39 -8.88 -8.53
C GLU A 126 -13.78 -8.89 -10.02
N HIS A 127 -14.34 -7.78 -10.52
CA HIS A 127 -14.65 -7.58 -11.93
C HIS A 127 -13.41 -7.25 -12.79
N VAL A 128 -12.21 -7.26 -12.20
CA VAL A 128 -10.94 -7.07 -12.91
C VAL A 128 -10.19 -8.39 -12.96
N LEU A 129 -10.01 -8.92 -14.17
CA LEU A 129 -9.22 -10.12 -14.43
C LEU A 129 -7.74 -9.76 -14.62
N PHE A 130 -6.96 -9.92 -13.56
CA PHE A 130 -5.51 -9.78 -13.64
C PHE A 130 -4.82 -11.14 -13.78
N ASN A 131 -3.86 -11.22 -14.71
CA ASN A 131 -3.11 -12.44 -15.00
C ASN A 131 -1.61 -12.21 -14.78
N HIS A 132 -1.07 -12.60 -13.62
CA HIS A 132 0.36 -12.43 -13.31
C HIS A 132 1.27 -13.08 -14.36
N GLN A 133 0.99 -14.33 -14.74
CA GLN A 133 1.77 -15.08 -15.71
C GLN A 133 2.00 -14.32 -17.03
N ARG A 134 0.97 -13.67 -17.58
CA ARG A 134 1.11 -12.89 -18.83
C ARG A 134 2.10 -11.74 -18.68
N HIS A 135 2.01 -10.99 -17.58
CA HIS A 135 2.88 -9.84 -17.33
C HIS A 135 4.32 -10.26 -17.08
N ILE A 136 4.54 -11.33 -16.31
CA ILE A 136 5.88 -11.88 -16.06
C ILE A 136 6.49 -12.44 -17.35
N ARG A 137 5.72 -13.17 -18.18
CA ARG A 137 6.20 -13.69 -19.47
C ARG A 137 6.51 -12.59 -20.48
N PHE A 138 5.83 -11.44 -20.39
CA PHE A 138 6.15 -10.26 -21.19
C PHE A 138 7.45 -9.57 -20.74
N GLY A 139 8.01 -9.95 -19.58
CA GLY A 139 9.23 -9.37 -19.04
C GLY A 139 9.00 -8.10 -18.21
N ILE A 140 7.83 -7.96 -17.59
CA ILE A 140 7.59 -6.87 -16.63
C ILE A 140 8.23 -7.22 -15.29
N GLU A 141 9.15 -6.36 -14.84
CA GLU A 141 9.80 -6.47 -13.54
C GLU A 141 8.81 -6.30 -12.38
N CYS A 142 9.02 -7.06 -11.30
CA CYS A 142 8.18 -7.04 -10.10
C CYS A 142 8.02 -5.61 -9.53
N GLN A 143 9.13 -4.86 -9.53
CA GLN A 143 9.24 -3.52 -8.97
C GLN A 143 8.44 -2.48 -9.75
N ALA A 144 8.19 -2.69 -11.04
CA ALA A 144 7.37 -1.79 -11.85
C ALA A 144 5.94 -1.66 -11.27
N CYS A 145 5.41 -2.77 -10.74
CA CYS A 145 4.10 -2.82 -10.12
C CYS A 145 4.17 -2.63 -8.60
N HIS A 146 5.00 -3.39 -7.90
CA HIS A 146 5.01 -3.46 -6.43
C HIS A 146 5.97 -2.48 -5.75
N GLY A 147 6.77 -1.74 -6.52
CA GLY A 147 7.81 -0.85 -5.99
C GLY A 147 9.02 -1.62 -5.47
N VAL A 148 9.90 -0.92 -4.75
CA VAL A 148 11.14 -1.49 -4.19
C VAL A 148 10.80 -2.29 -2.93
N VAL A 149 10.37 -3.55 -3.12
CA VAL A 149 9.91 -4.46 -2.06
C VAL A 149 11.08 -4.93 -1.20
N GLU A 150 12.25 -5.12 -1.80
CA GLU A 150 13.50 -5.50 -1.15
C GLU A 150 14.05 -4.44 -0.18
N ALA A 151 13.44 -3.25 -0.12
CA ALA A 151 13.76 -2.22 0.86
C ALA A 151 12.72 -2.10 1.99
N GLN A 152 11.67 -2.94 2.00
CA GLN A 152 10.52 -2.80 2.90
C GLN A 152 10.50 -3.86 4.00
N ASP A 153 10.43 -3.43 5.26
CA ASP A 153 10.14 -4.34 6.37
C ASP A 153 8.65 -4.68 6.46
N ARG A 154 7.77 -3.75 6.09
CA ARG A 154 6.31 -3.97 5.96
C ARG A 154 5.84 -3.42 4.62
N ILE A 155 5.02 -4.21 3.92
CA ILE A 155 4.50 -3.82 2.62
C ILE A 155 3.31 -2.88 2.82
N LYS A 156 3.38 -1.68 2.25
CA LYS A 156 2.32 -0.67 2.37
C LYS A 156 1.10 -0.97 1.50
N GLY A 157 1.30 -1.78 0.47
CA GLY A 157 0.33 -1.95 -0.60
C GLY A 157 0.36 -0.78 -1.59
N LYS A 158 -0.13 -1.01 -2.79
CA LYS A 158 -0.29 0.00 -3.85
C LYS A 158 -1.72 -0.04 -4.34
N HIS A 159 -2.31 1.14 -4.48
CA HIS A 159 -3.62 1.27 -5.11
C HIS A 159 -3.47 1.24 -6.63
N PHE A 160 -3.88 0.12 -7.22
CA PHE A 160 -3.92 -0.06 -8.67
C PHE A 160 -5.24 0.51 -9.22
N LYS A 161 -5.19 1.75 -9.71
CA LYS A 161 -6.32 2.38 -10.42
C LYS A 161 -6.30 1.99 -11.90
N MET A 162 -7.45 2.01 -12.56
CA MET A 162 -7.58 1.71 -14.00
C MET A 162 -6.58 2.49 -14.86
N GLY A 163 -6.39 3.78 -14.58
CA GLY A 163 -5.43 4.63 -15.31
C GLY A 163 -3.96 4.15 -15.22
N PHE A 164 -3.56 3.52 -14.11
CA PHE A 164 -2.23 2.92 -14.01
C PHE A 164 -2.05 1.79 -15.03
N CYS A 165 -3.06 0.92 -15.15
CA CYS A 165 -3.04 -0.20 -16.08
C CYS A 165 -3.08 0.27 -17.54
N ILE A 166 -3.99 1.20 -17.86
CA ILE A 166 -4.15 1.75 -19.22
C ILE A 166 -2.87 2.41 -19.69
N ASN A 167 -2.29 3.31 -18.89
CA ASN A 167 -1.07 4.03 -19.29
C ASN A 167 0.09 3.06 -19.57
N CYS A 168 0.24 2.03 -18.75
CA CYS A 168 1.25 0.99 -18.96
C CYS A 168 0.98 0.20 -20.25
N HIS A 169 -0.28 -0.19 -20.49
CA HIS A 169 -0.66 -0.92 -21.69
C HIS A 169 -0.49 -0.10 -22.97
N GLU A 170 -0.78 1.21 -22.93
CA GLU A 170 -0.53 2.16 -24.01
C GLU A 170 0.97 2.29 -24.31
N GLU A 171 1.80 2.49 -23.29
CA GLU A 171 3.26 2.59 -23.43
C GLU A 171 3.86 1.33 -24.04
N LYS A 172 3.41 0.15 -23.59
CA LYS A 172 3.86 -1.15 -24.11
C LYS A 172 3.17 -1.56 -25.42
N LYS A 173 2.24 -0.76 -25.94
CA LYS A 173 1.48 -1.00 -27.18
C LYS A 173 0.81 -2.38 -27.19
N VAL A 174 0.18 -2.75 -26.08
CA VAL A 174 -0.55 -4.02 -25.90
C VAL A 174 -2.07 -3.79 -25.89
N ASN A 175 -2.83 -4.87 -25.73
CA ASN A 175 -4.29 -4.83 -25.78
C ASN A 175 -4.89 -3.90 -24.70
N LEU A 176 -5.78 -2.99 -25.12
CA LEU A 176 -6.52 -2.03 -24.30
C LEU A 176 -8.03 -2.29 -24.29
N GLY A 177 -8.50 -3.37 -24.89
CA GLY A 177 -9.91 -3.71 -24.95
C GLY A 177 -10.48 -4.02 -23.56
N CYS A 178 -11.49 -3.27 -23.12
CA CYS A 178 -12.03 -3.37 -21.77
C CYS A 178 -12.42 -4.81 -21.38
N TRP A 179 -13.15 -5.52 -22.24
CA TRP A 179 -13.67 -6.88 -21.97
C TRP A 179 -12.68 -8.01 -22.27
N LEU A 180 -11.78 -7.84 -23.24
CA LEU A 180 -10.85 -8.92 -23.59
C LEU A 180 -9.55 -8.84 -22.78
N ALA A 181 -9.19 -7.64 -22.32
CA ALA A 181 -7.92 -7.39 -21.65
C ALA A 181 -8.05 -7.28 -20.13
N CYS A 182 -9.16 -6.75 -19.58
CA CYS A 182 -9.22 -6.34 -18.18
C CYS A 182 -10.46 -6.80 -17.39
N HIS A 183 -11.62 -6.92 -18.03
CA HIS A 183 -12.89 -7.19 -17.37
C HIS A 183 -13.56 -8.44 -17.94
N SER A 184 -14.39 -9.11 -17.15
CA SER A 184 -15.25 -10.23 -17.57
C SER A 184 -16.59 -10.19 -16.89
#